data_AF-I4BKT2-F1
#
_entry.id   AF-I4BKT2-F1
#
_cell.length_a   1.000
_cell.length_b   1.000
_cell.length_c   1.000
_cell.angle_alpha   90.00
_cell.angle_beta   90.00
_cell.angle_gamma   90.00
#
_symmetry.space_group_name_H-M   'P 1'
#
loop_
_entity.id
_entity.type
_entity.pdbx_description
1 polymer ?
#
loop_
_entity_poly.entity_id
_entity_poly.type
_entity_poly.pdbx_seq_one_letter_code
_entity_poly.pdbx_strand_id
1 'polypeptide(L)'
;MSRGSRGRMPAAWDKVVAEDPGEYEWIPLRLPPDVTRVSASVRLSIEAEYRGWELTRVRLYTDGSRRVLLRRKKRHDAPGPDQPAL
;
A
#
# COMPACT_ATOMS: atom_id res chain seq x y z
N MET A 1 -7.52 3.10 18.86
CA MET A 1 -7.66 2.61 17.47
C MET A 1 -7.11 3.67 16.53
N SER A 2 -5.82 3.60 16.15
CA SER A 2 -5.25 4.60 15.24
C SER A 2 -5.79 4.39 13.83
N ARG A 3 -6.76 5.21 13.41
CA ARG A 3 -7.04 5.47 12.00
C ARG A 3 -5.73 5.98 11.41
N GLY A 4 -5.00 5.10 10.72
CA GLY A 4 -3.76 5.45 10.04
C GLY A 4 -4.00 6.71 9.25
N SER A 5 -3.28 7.78 9.60
CA SER A 5 -3.38 9.05 8.92
C SER A 5 -2.97 8.80 7.48
N ARG A 6 -3.96 8.73 6.58
CA ARG A 6 -3.76 8.76 5.13
C ARG A 6 -3.21 10.14 4.78
N GLY A 7 -1.97 10.40 5.20
CA GLY A 7 -1.30 11.67 5.00
C GLY A 7 -1.12 11.88 3.50
N ARG A 8 -1.41 13.09 3.03
CA ARG A 8 -1.23 13.50 1.63
C ARG A 8 0.08 12.96 1.08
N MET A 9 0.04 12.17 0.02
CA MET A 9 1.20 11.49 -0.54
C MET A 9 2.23 12.50 -1.09
N PRO A 10 3.56 12.20 -1.11
CA PRO A 10 4.52 13.07 -1.79
C PRO A 10 4.17 13.19 -3.29
N ALA A 11 4.27 14.39 -3.87
CA ALA A 11 3.88 14.62 -5.27
C ALA A 11 4.57 13.68 -6.29
N ALA A 12 5.85 13.34 -6.06
CA ALA A 12 6.57 12.39 -6.91
C ALA A 12 5.99 10.96 -6.90
N TRP A 13 5.21 10.62 -5.87
CA TRP A 13 4.53 9.33 -5.76
C TRP A 13 3.13 9.41 -6.37
N ASP A 14 2.47 10.57 -6.34
CA ASP A 14 1.18 10.77 -7.02
C ASP A 14 1.32 10.51 -8.51
N LYS A 15 2.44 10.95 -9.10
CA LYS A 15 2.78 10.66 -10.49
C LYS A 15 2.84 9.16 -10.79
N VAL A 16 3.45 8.35 -9.91
CA VAL A 16 3.53 6.89 -10.13
C VAL A 16 2.16 6.23 -10.08
N VAL A 17 1.31 6.65 -9.14
CA VAL A 17 -0.05 6.12 -9.05
C VAL A 17 -0.87 6.55 -10.27
N ALA A 18 -0.66 7.77 -10.79
CA ALA A 18 -1.35 8.27 -11.97
C ALA A 18 -0.87 7.64 -13.29
N GLU A 19 0.38 7.22 -13.37
CA GLU A 19 0.96 6.52 -14.53
C GLU A 19 0.57 5.03 -14.58
N ASP A 20 -0.01 4.50 -13.49
CA ASP A 20 -0.53 3.13 -13.46
C ASP A 20 -1.80 3.02 -14.33
N PRO A 21 -1.87 2.08 -15.28
CA PRO A 21 -3.03 1.89 -16.16
C PRO A 21 -4.27 1.34 -15.43
N GLY A 22 -4.26 1.32 -14.10
CA GLY A 22 -5.34 0.82 -13.25
C GLY A 22 -5.18 -0.64 -12.85
N GLU A 23 -4.03 -1.26 -13.11
CA GLU A 23 -3.73 -2.66 -12.78
C GLU A 23 -3.52 -2.89 -11.28
N TYR A 24 -3.09 -1.85 -10.56
CA TYR A 24 -2.74 -1.97 -9.15
C TYR A 24 -3.64 -1.12 -8.23
N GLU A 25 -3.91 -1.66 -7.05
CA GLU A 25 -4.37 -0.91 -5.88
C GLU A 25 -3.16 -0.33 -5.16
N TRP A 26 -3.27 0.90 -4.68
CA TRP A 26 -2.17 1.62 -4.02
C TRP A 26 -2.60 2.12 -2.64
N ILE A 27 -1.73 1.93 -1.63
CA ILE A 27 -1.95 2.45 -0.27
C ILE A 27 -0.72 3.23 0.21
N PRO A 28 -0.87 4.54 0.49
CA PRO A 28 0.13 5.30 1.22
C PRO A 28 -0.04 5.10 2.74
N LEU A 29 1.05 4.74 3.40
CA LEU A 29 1.13 4.64 4.85
C LEU A 29 2.13 5.67 5.40
N ARG A 30 1.82 6.24 6.57
CA ARG A 30 2.78 6.97 7.39
C ARG A 30 3.08 6.16 8.65
N LEU A 31 4.35 5.83 8.84
CA LEU A 31 4.88 5.23 10.05
C LEU A 31 5.43 6.36 10.93
N PRO A 32 4.96 6.49 12.18
CA PRO A 32 5.47 7.48 13.10
C PRO A 32 6.88 7.09 13.60
N PRO A 33 7.65 8.05 14.15
CA PRO A 33 9.05 7.83 14.51
C PRO A 33 9.28 6.83 15.65
N ASP A 34 8.28 6.63 16.51
CA ASP A 34 8.30 5.64 17.60
C ASP A 34 8.23 4.19 17.10
N VAL A 35 7.75 3.98 15.87
CA VAL A 35 7.81 2.66 15.25
C VAL A 35 9.27 2.42 14.85
N THR A 36 9.86 1.37 15.39
CA THR A 36 11.24 0.98 15.05
C THR A 36 11.33 0.47 13.61
N ARG A 37 12.56 0.37 13.08
CA ARG A 37 12.79 -0.26 11.77
C ARG A 37 12.34 -1.72 11.76
N VAL A 38 12.70 -2.49 12.79
CA VAL A 38 12.37 -3.93 12.90
C VAL A 38 10.87 -4.14 12.96
N SER A 39 10.16 -3.40 13.83
CA SER A 39 8.70 -3.51 13.94
C SER A 39 7.98 -3.13 12.64
N ALA A 40 8.50 -2.12 11.91
CA ALA A 40 7.97 -1.78 10.60
C ALA A 40 8.19 -2.91 9.59
N SER A 41 9.40 -3.47 9.51
CA SER A 41 9.70 -4.57 8.60
C SER A 41 8.80 -5.77 8.84
N VAL A 42 8.65 -6.21 10.09
CA VAL A 42 7.77 -7.35 10.44
C VAL A 42 6.33 -7.08 9.99
N ARG A 43 5.77 -5.90 10.28
CA ARG A 43 4.40 -5.55 9.89
C ARG A 43 4.22 -5.53 8.37
N LEU A 44 5.18 -4.94 7.64
CA LEU A 44 5.13 -4.87 6.19
C LEU A 44 5.29 -6.25 5.53
N SER A 45 6.15 -7.11 6.08
CA SER A 45 6.27 -8.50 5.64
C SER A 45 4.96 -9.25 5.83
N ILE A 46 4.29 -9.13 6.98
CA ILE A 46 2.98 -9.76 7.20
C ILE A 46 1.95 -9.32 6.16
N GLU A 47 1.89 -8.02 5.84
CA GLU A 47 0.98 -7.51 4.80
C GLU A 47 1.35 -8.06 3.40
N ALA A 48 2.64 -8.26 3.12
CA ALA A 48 3.08 -8.88 1.88
C ALA A 48 2.66 -10.34 1.78
N GLU A 49 3.00 -11.14 2.79
CA GLU A 49 2.75 -12.57 2.80
C GLU A 49 1.26 -12.92 2.78
N TYR A 50 0.46 -12.23 3.59
CA TYR A 50 -0.93 -12.65 3.83
C TYR A 50 -1.97 -11.80 3.10
N ARG A 51 -1.61 -10.61 2.62
CA ARG A 51 -2.55 -9.69 1.96
C ARG A 51 -2.13 -9.30 0.56
N GLY A 52 -0.97 -9.77 0.09
CA GLY A 52 -0.45 -9.53 -1.25
C GLY A 52 0.06 -8.10 -1.45
N TRP A 53 0.36 -7.37 -0.38
CA TRP A 53 0.89 -6.00 -0.49
C TRP A 53 2.39 -5.99 -0.74
N GLU A 54 2.80 -5.42 -1.85
CA GLU A 54 4.20 -5.25 -2.19
C GLU A 54 4.70 -3.86 -1.79
N LEU A 55 5.89 -3.81 -1.17
CA LEU A 55 6.56 -2.55 -0.86
C LEU A 55 7.15 -1.93 -2.12
N THR A 56 6.67 -0.75 -2.53
CA THR A 56 7.16 -0.08 -3.76
C THR A 56 8.09 1.09 -3.47
N ARG A 57 7.77 1.93 -2.48
CA ARG A 57 8.58 3.11 -2.14
C ARG A 57 8.63 3.34 -0.64
N VAL A 58 9.77 3.86 -0.17
CA VAL A 58 9.97 4.30 1.21
C VAL A 58 10.65 5.66 1.21
N ARG A 59 10.20 6.56 2.08
CA ARG A 59 10.88 7.83 2.35
C ARG A 59 11.00 8.03 3.85
N LEU A 60 12.22 8.18 4.33
CA LEU A 60 12.53 8.60 5.69
C LEU A 60 12.58 10.14 5.75
N TYR A 61 12.03 10.70 6.81
CA TYR A 61 12.06 12.13 7.11
C TYR A 61 12.97 12.40 8.32
N THR A 62 13.42 13.65 8.45
CA THR A 62 14.32 14.10 9.53
C THR A 62 13.66 14.04 10.90
N ASP A 63 12.33 14.08 10.98
CA ASP A 63 11.54 13.86 12.21
C ASP A 63 11.48 12.36 12.62
N GLY A 64 12.18 11.48 11.91
CA GLY A 64 12.19 10.04 12.11
C GLY A 64 10.95 9.33 11.56
N SER A 65 9.94 10.06 11.09
CA SER A 65 8.78 9.45 10.47
C SER A 65 9.13 8.88 9.10
N ARG A 66 8.40 7.86 8.68
CA ARG A 66 8.57 7.22 7.38
C ARG A 66 7.27 7.24 6.62
N ARG A 67 7.33 7.49 5.33
CA ARG A 67 6.23 7.18 4.41
C ARG A 67 6.55 5.94 3.62
N VAL A 68 5.53 5.17 3.34
CA VAL A 68 5.60 3.90 2.63
C VAL A 68 4.49 3.90 1.58
N LEU A 69 4.81 3.47 0.37
CA LEU A 69 3.85 3.22 -0.70
C LEU A 69 3.78 1.72 -0.93
N LEU A 70 2.61 1.14 -0.71
CA LEU A 70 2.32 -0.26 -1.00
C LEU A 70 1.48 -0.37 -2.28
N ARG A 71 1.67 -1.46 -3.02
CA ARG A 71 0.82 -1.82 -4.15
C ARG A 71 0.34 -3.25 -4.07
N ARG A 72 -0.78 -3.57 -4.70
CA ARG A 72 -1.23 -4.94 -4.92
C ARG A 72 -1.97 -5.00 -6.24
N LYS A 73 -1.78 -6.06 -7.04
CA LYS A 73 -2.53 -6.23 -8.28
C LYS A 73 -4.03 -6.31 -7.98
N LYS A 74 -4.85 -5.53 -8.68
CA LYS A 74 -6.31 -5.67 -8.61
C LYS A 74 -6.67 -7.08 -9.07
N ARG A 75 -7.55 -7.74 -8.32
CA ARG A 75 -8.23 -8.90 -8.89
C ARG A 75 -9.10 -8.33 -10.01
N HIS A 76 -8.77 -8.66 -11.25
CA HIS A 76 -9.76 -8.58 -12.31
C HIS A 76 -10.83 -9.58 -11.87
N ASP A 77 -11.94 -9.07 -11.34
CA ASP A 77 -13.16 -9.85 -11.25
C ASP A 77 -13.54 -10.09 -12.72
N ALA A 78 -13.08 -11.22 -13.27
CA ALA A 78 -13.66 -11.70 -14.50
C ALA A 78 -15.14 -11.91 -14.16
N PRO A 79 -16.10 -11.40 -14.97
CA PRO A 79 -17.49 -11.79 -14.79
C PRO A 79 -17.50 -13.32 -14.76
N GLY A 80 -17.95 -13.90 -13.64
CA GLY A 80 -18.02 -15.34 -13.49
C GLY A 80 -18.80 -15.96 -14.65
N PRO A 81 -18.47 -17.20 -15.06
CA PRO A 81 -19.18 -17.85 -16.15
C PRO A 81 -20.67 -17.91 -15.81
N ASP A 82 -21.51 -17.60 -16.81
CA ASP A 82 -22.95 -17.84 -16.87
C ASP A 82 -23.47 -18.75 -15.74
N GLN A 83 -24.13 -18.15 -14.75
CA GLN A 83 -24.98 -18.92 -13.85
C GLN A 83 -26.23 -19.29 -14.66
N PRO A 84 -26.49 -20.57 -14.98
CA PRO A 84 -27.70 -20.92 -15.70
C PRO A 84 -28.87 -20.59 -14.76
N ALA A 85 -29.81 -19.79 -15.26
CA ALA A 85 -31.08 -19.57 -14.60
C ALA A 85 -31.77 -20.93 -14.42
N LEU A 86 -32.06 -21.28 -13.16
CA LEU A 86 -33.02 -22.32 -12.81
C LEU A 86 -34.43 -21.71 -12.76
#